data_AF-A0A0G2AH45-F1
#
_entry.id   AF-A0A0G2AH45-F1
#
_cell.length_a   1.000
_cell.length_b   1.000
_cell.length_c   1.000
_cell.angle_alpha   90.00
_cell.angle_beta   90.00
_cell.angle_gamma   90.00
#
_symmetry.space_group_name_H-M   'P 1'
#
loop_
_entity.id
_entity.type
_entity.pdbx_description
1 polymer ?
#
loop_
_entity_poly.entity_id
_entity_poly.type
_entity_poly.pdbx_seq_one_letter_code
_entity_poly.pdbx_strand_id
1 'polypeptide(L)' 'MLSFSVLEDVEGELPPMISIKTESWLSPHLIIPLEGVDVDRVYAYFLGHVDEGEHTHTFPDVVAGWLGF' A
#
# COMPACT_ATOMS: atom_id res chain seq x y z
N MET A 1 -5.72 4.84 7.99
CA MET A 1 -4.93 4.15 6.94
C MET A 1 -3.70 4.99 6.74
N LEU A 2 -2.50 4.44 6.91
CA LEU A 2 -1.27 5.25 6.96
C LEU A 2 -0.77 5.63 5.57
N SER A 3 -0.93 4.72 4.62
CA SER A 3 -0.63 4.91 3.20
C SER A 3 -1.15 3.72 2.41
N PHE A 4 -1.27 3.91 1.09
CA PHE A 4 -1.49 2.83 0.14
C PHE A 4 -0.50 2.94 -1.02
N SER A 5 -0.24 1.84 -1.70
CA SER A 5 0.52 1.81 -2.95
C SER A 5 -0.03 0.73 -3.88
N VAL A 6 0.01 1.00 -5.17
CA VAL A 6 -0.29 -0.01 -6.20
C VAL A 6 1.05 -0.58 -6.67
N LEU A 7 1.15 -1.91 -6.62
CA LEU A 7 2.32 -2.68 -7.03
C LEU A 7 2.00 -3.30 -8.38
N GLU A 8 2.77 -2.92 -9.39
CA GLU A 8 2.74 -3.55 -10.70
C GLU A 8 3.92 -4.50 -10.82
N ASP A 9 3.65 -5.70 -11.32
CA ASP A 9 4.70 -6.64 -11.66
C ASP A 9 5.27 -6.29 -13.04
N VAL A 10 6.56 -6.01 -13.10
CA VAL A 10 7.26 -5.59 -14.32
C VAL A 10 7.34 -6.73 -15.33
N GLU A 11 7.31 -7.97 -14.85
CA GLU A 11 7.36 -9.18 -15.66
C GLU A 11 5.96 -9.65 -16.12
N GLY A 12 4.90 -9.09 -15.52
CA GLY A 12 3.51 -9.37 -15.85
C GLY A 12 3.06 -10.80 -15.50
N GLU A 13 3.78 -11.49 -14.63
CA GLU A 13 3.46 -12.84 -14.17
C GLU A 13 2.40 -12.81 -13.07
N LEU A 14 2.38 -11.73 -12.28
CA LEU A 14 1.44 -11.53 -11.18
C LEU A 14 0.41 -10.46 -11.49
N PRO A 15 -0.83 -10.62 -10.96
CA PRO A 15 -1.80 -9.55 -11.03
C PRO A 15 -1.31 -8.33 -10.24
N PRO A 16 -1.66 -7.13 -10.70
CA PRO A 16 -1.40 -5.90 -9.97
C PRO A 16 -1.99 -5.99 -8.57
N MET A 17 -1.31 -5.45 -7.57
CA MET A 17 -1.73 -5.57 -6.16
C MET A 17 -1.89 -4.19 -5.53
N ILE A 18 -2.87 -4.04 -4.65
CA ILE A 18 -2.92 -2.89 -3.74
C ILE A 18 -2.33 -3.29 -2.39
N SER A 19 -1.36 -2.53 -1.94
CA SER A 19 -0.74 -2.62 -0.61
C SER A 19 -1.29 -1.50 0.25
N ILE A 20 -1.83 -1.85 1.41
CA ILE A 20 -2.40 -0.91 2.36
C ILE A 20 -1.66 -1.06 3.68
N LYS A 21 -0.99 0.02 4.12
CA LYS A 21 -0.41 0.11 5.46
C LYS A 21 -1.47 0.48 6.47
N THR A 22 -1.60 -0.34 7.50
CA THR A 22 -2.54 -0.10 8.61
C THR A 22 -1.81 0.14 9.92
N GLU A 23 -2.50 0.71 10.90
CA GLU A 23 -1.99 0.90 12.27
C GLU A 23 -2.09 -0.39 13.11
N SER A 24 -2.61 -1.48 12.54
CA SER A 24 -2.78 -2.74 13.24
C SER A 24 -1.46 -3.47 13.38
N TRP A 25 -1.10 -3.82 14.61
CA TRP A 25 0.11 -4.58 14.88
C TRP A 25 0.08 -6.01 14.31
N LEU A 26 -1.11 -6.64 14.27
CA LEU A 26 -1.28 -8.01 13.78
C LEU A 26 -1.46 -8.10 12.25
N SER A 27 -1.72 -6.98 11.60
CA SER A 27 -1.82 -6.89 10.14
C SER A 27 -1.30 -5.53 9.68
N PRO A 28 0.01 -5.29 9.81
CA PRO A 28 0.60 -3.99 9.48
C PRO A 28 0.52 -3.69 7.97
N HIS A 29 0.45 -4.74 7.15
CA HIS A 29 0.22 -4.67 5.72
C HIS A 29 -0.93 -5.58 5.30
N LEU A 30 -1.85 -5.02 4.51
CA LEU A 30 -2.83 -5.77 3.72
C LEU A 30 -2.40 -5.72 2.26
N ILE A 31 -2.27 -6.88 1.63
CA ILE A 31 -2.00 -7.01 0.20
C ILE A 31 -3.21 -7.66 -0.44
N ILE A 32 -3.77 -7.00 -1.46
CA ILE A 32 -4.96 -7.48 -2.16
C ILE A 32 -4.63 -7.55 -3.65
N PRO A 33 -4.67 -8.75 -4.28
CA PRO A 33 -4.50 -8.88 -5.72
C PRO A 33 -5.73 -8.33 -6.45
N LEU A 34 -5.49 -7.57 -7.52
CA LEU A 34 -6.51 -6.95 -8.38
C LEU A 34 -6.74 -7.78 -9.64
N GLU A 35 -7.00 -9.09 -9.47
CA GLU A 35 -7.29 -9.98 -10.59
C GLU A 35 -8.61 -9.60 -11.27
N GLY A 36 -8.57 -9.35 -12.59
CA GLY A 36 -9.75 -9.03 -13.38
C GLY A 36 -10.34 -7.65 -13.11
N VAL A 37 -9.58 -6.75 -12.48
CA VAL A 37 -10.00 -5.38 -12.16
C VAL A 37 -9.21 -4.36 -12.99
N ASP A 38 -9.88 -3.29 -13.42
CA ASP A 38 -9.25 -2.13 -14.03
C ASP A 38 -8.44 -1.35 -12.96
N VAL A 39 -7.12 -1.53 -12.99
CA VAL A 39 -6.18 -0.99 -12.01
C VAL A 39 -6.20 0.53 -12.00
N ASP A 40 -6.24 1.15 -13.19
CA ASP A 40 -6.24 2.60 -13.34
C ASP A 40 -7.47 3.21 -12.65
N ARG A 41 -8.63 2.56 -12.79
CA ARG A 41 -9.83 2.96 -12.07
C ARG A 41 -9.72 2.77 -10.57
N VAL A 42 -9.13 1.67 -10.10
CA VAL A 42 -8.92 1.45 -8.66
C VAL A 42 -8.00 2.53 -8.10
N TYR A 43 -6.89 2.80 -8.77
CA TYR A 43 -5.96 3.85 -8.38
C TYR A 43 -6.63 5.22 -8.35
N ALA A 44 -7.33 5.61 -9.42
CA ALA A 44 -8.05 6.88 -9.49
C ALA A 44 -9.15 6.99 -8.41
N TYR A 45 -9.83 5.89 -8.10
CA TYR A 45 -10.84 5.86 -7.04
C TYR A 45 -10.21 6.09 -5.68
N PHE A 46 -9.10 5.40 -5.36
CA PHE A 46 -8.37 5.59 -4.11
C PHE A 46 -7.79 7.01 -4.01
N LEU A 47 -7.15 7.51 -5.06
CA LEU A 47 -6.59 8.87 -5.10
C LEU A 47 -7.65 9.96 -4.85
N GLY A 48 -8.88 9.76 -5.34
CA GLY A 48 -9.97 10.72 -5.18
C GLY A 48 -10.79 10.59 -3.89
N HIS A 49 -10.71 9.46 -3.18
CA HIS A 49 -11.55 9.17 -2.01
C HIS A 49 -10.77 8.96 -0.72
N VAL A 50 -9.46 8.72 -0.82
CA VAL A 50 -8.57 8.61 0.32
C VAL A 50 -7.75 9.88 0.38
N ASP A 51 -7.91 10.64 1.47
CA ASP A 51 -6.95 11.67 1.81
C ASP A 51 -5.58 10.98 2.03
N GLU A 52 -4.63 11.21 1.14
CA GLU A 52 -3.21 10.97 1.42
C GLU A 52 -2.80 11.94 2.53
N GLY A 53 -3.16 11.60 3.77
CA GLY A 53 -2.69 12.31 4.95
C GLY A 53 -1.16 12.30 4.98
N GLU A 54 -0.58 13.32 5.62
CA GLU A 54 0.87 13.40 5.83
C GLU A 54 1.42 12.04 6.25
N HIS A 55 2.42 11.54 5.51
CA HIS A 55 3.13 10.29 5.79
C HIS A 55 3.77 10.34 7.18
N THR A 56 2.96 10.09 8.19
CA THR A 56 3.38 10.15 9.58
C THR A 56 4.14 8.86 9.83
N HIS A 57 5.48 8.94 9.84
CA HIS A 57 6.33 7.82 10.17
C HIS A 57 5.89 7.25 11.53
N THR A 58 5.51 5.98 11.53
CA THR A 58 5.17 5.32 12.79
C THR A 58 6.46 4.98 13.54
N PHE A 59 6.38 4.83 14.86
CA PHE A 59 7.55 4.43 15.66
C PHE A 59 8.26 3.17 15.12
N PRO A 60 7.53 2.12 14.65
CA PRO A 60 8.13 0.98 13.96
C PRO A 60 8.90 1.35 12.68
N ASP A 61 8.40 2.29 11.85
CA ASP A 61 9.11 2.73 10.64
C ASP A 61 10.46 3.39 10.98
N VAL A 62 10.52 4.15 12.08
CA VAL A 62 11.77 4.77 12.57
C VAL A 62 12.77 3.70 13.02
N VAL A 63 12.31 2.68 13.75
CA VAL A 63 13.17 1.59 14.23
C VAL A 63 13.67 0.73 13.06
N ALA A 64 12.81 0.43 12.08
CA ALA A 64 13.19 -0.32 10.88
C ALA A 64 14.26 0.42 10.07
N GLY A 65 14.10 1.73 9.85
CA GLY A 65 15.10 2.57 9.19
C GLY A 65 16.42 2.65 9.96
N TRP A 66 16.39 2.62 11.29
CA TRP A 66 17.61 2.54 12.12
C TRP A 66 18.34 1.20 12.00
N LEU A 67 17.60 0.12 11.80
CA LEU A 67 18.14 -1.23 11.63
C LEU A 67 18.61 -1.52 10.19
N GLY A 68 18.39 -0.59 9.26
CA GLY A 68 18.84 -0.69 7.86
C GLY A 68 17.96 -1.58 6.98
N PHE A 69 16.69 -1.73 7.35
CA PHE A 69 15.66 -2.39 6.52
C PHE A 69 14.93 -1.38 5.63
#